data_AF-A0A3D3ZS32-F1
#
_entry.id   AF-A0A3D3ZS32-F1
#
_cell.length_a   1.000
_cell.length_b   1.000
_cell.length_c   1.000
_cell.angle_alpha   90.00
_cell.angle_beta   90.00
_cell.angle_gamma   90.00
#
_symmetry.space_group_name_H-M   'P 1'
#
loop_
_entity.id
_entity.type
_entity.pdbx_description
1 polymer ?
#
loop_
_entity_poly.entity_id
_entity_poly.type
_entity_poly.pdbx_seq_one_letter_code
_entity_poly.pdbx_strand_id
1 'polypeptide(L)' 'EVTYVHIAFDTHEIVMAEGIPSESFFPGAEALNALDAAARDEILALFPEWRCPHLRPSTARQVVTTREAKALI' A
#
# COMPACT_ATOMS: atom_id res chain seq x y z
N GLU A 1 -18.07 -8.75 21.17
CA GLU A 1 -17.00 -7.74 21.31
C GLU A 1 -16.14 -7.80 20.05
N VAL A 2 -15.65 -6.66 19.54
CA VAL A 2 -14.85 -6.58 18.31
C VAL A 2 -13.55 -5.84 18.64
N THR A 3 -12.42 -6.40 18.22
CA THR A 3 -11.10 -5.77 18.34
C THR A 3 -10.63 -5.32 16.97
N TYR A 4 -10.17 -4.08 16.87
CA TYR A 4 -9.64 -3.52 15.64
C TYR A 4 -8.11 -3.51 15.70
N VAL A 5 -7.47 -4.03 14.65
CA VAL A 5 -6.01 -4.14 14.54
C VAL A 5 -5.60 -3.62 13.17
N HIS A 6 -4.60 -2.75 13.14
CA HIS A 6 -3.92 -2.36 11.91
C HIS A 6 -2.75 -3.31 11.66
N ILE A 7 -2.68 -3.83 10.44
CA ILE A 7 -1.58 -4.68 9.98
C ILE A 7 -0.94 -3.98 8.78
N ALA A 8 0.36 -3.74 8.86
CA ALA A 8 1.16 -3.13 7.80
C ALA A 8 2.37 -4.02 7.49
N PHE A 9 2.78 -4.01 6.23
CA PHE A 9 3.89 -4.77 5.68
C PHE A 9 4.87 -3.79 5.04
N ASP A 10 6.15 -4.17 4.92
CA ASP A 10 7.20 -3.37 4.27
C ASP A 10 6.95 -3.16 2.76
N THR A 11 6.28 -4.13 2.12
CA THR A 11 5.84 -4.09 0.72
C THR A 11 4.36 -4.43 0.56
N HIS A 12 3.82 -4.25 -0.64
CA HIS A 12 2.42 -4.59 -0.92
C HIS A 12 2.25 -6.11 -1.02
N GLU A 13 1.29 -6.66 -0.28
CA GLU A 13 1.05 -8.09 -0.11
C GLU A 13 -0.43 -8.44 -0.33
N ILE A 14 -0.69 -9.70 -0.70
CA ILE A 14 -2.04 -10.28 -0.69
C ILE A 14 -2.24 -11.07 0.59
N VAL A 15 -3.23 -10.68 1.38
CA VAL A 15 -3.65 -11.42 2.58
C VAL A 15 -4.89 -12.25 2.29
N MET A 16 -4.98 -13.44 2.88
CA MET A 16 -6.16 -14.30 2.77
C MET A 16 -7.07 -14.08 3.98
N ALA A 17 -8.27 -13.58 3.74
CA ALA A 17 -9.30 -13.39 4.77
C ALA A 17 -10.48 -14.31 4.46
N GLU A 18 -10.70 -15.35 5.28
CA GLU A 18 -11.79 -16.32 5.08
C GLU A 18 -11.84 -16.92 3.66
N GLY A 19 -10.66 -17.21 3.10
CA GLY A 19 -10.52 -17.75 1.73
C GLY A 19 -10.63 -16.70 0.61
N ILE A 20 -10.83 -15.43 0.95
CA ILE A 20 -10.90 -14.33 -0.02
C ILE A 20 -9.56 -13.59 -0.05
N PRO A 21 -8.89 -13.46 -1.22
CA PRO A 21 -7.70 -12.65 -1.35
C PRO A 21 -8.04 -11.16 -1.21
N SER A 22 -7.31 -10.45 -0.36
CA SER A 22 -7.46 -9.02 -0.11
C SER A 22 -6.09 -8.33 -0.19
N GLU A 23 -6.06 -7.09 -0.68
CA GLU A 23 -4.83 -6.32 -0.83
C GLU A 23 -4.47 -5.58 0.46
N SER A 24 -3.18 -5.61 0.83
CA SER A 24 -2.65 -4.76 1.90
C SER A 24 -2.43 -3.32 1.40
N PHE A 25 -2.12 -2.41 2.32
CA PHE A 25 -1.83 -1.03 1.96
C PHE A 25 -0.60 -0.92 1.06
N PHE A 26 -0.76 -0.37 -0.15
CA PHE A 26 0.35 -0.02 -1.02
C PHE A 26 0.76 1.44 -0.77
N PRO A 27 1.94 1.72 -0.18
CA PRO A 27 2.37 3.05 0.21
C PRO A 27 2.96 3.82 -0.99
N GLY A 28 2.17 3.95 -2.06
CA GLY A 28 2.47 4.85 -3.17
C GLY A 28 2.40 6.32 -2.73
N ALA A 29 2.98 7.22 -3.52
CA ALA A 29 3.02 8.65 -3.21
C ALA A 29 1.63 9.25 -2.94
N GLU A 30 0.62 8.88 -3.72
CA GLU A 30 -0.75 9.34 -3.51
C GLU A 30 -1.37 8.78 -2.23
N ALA A 31 -1.14 7.51 -1.92
CA ALA A 31 -1.66 6.86 -0.72
C ALA A 31 -1.08 7.46 0.56
N LEU A 32 0.23 7.73 0.59
CA LEU A 32 0.89 8.39 1.71
C LEU A 32 0.42 9.85 1.89
N ASN A 33 0.12 10.54 0.80
CA ASN A 33 -0.42 11.90 0.85
C ASN A 33 -1.88 11.96 1.29
N ALA A 34 -2.63 10.86 1.14
CA ALA A 34 -4.01 10.76 1.58
C ALA A 34 -4.15 10.52 3.10
N LEU A 35 -3.09 10.06 3.76
CA LEU A 35 -3.03 9.95 5.22
C LEU A 35 -3.00 11.34 5.87
N ASP A 36 -3.64 11.47 7.03
CA ASP A 36 -3.46 12.66 7.85
C ASP A 36 -2.01 12.78 8.34
N ALA A 37 -1.64 13.99 8.79
CA ALA A 37 -0.26 14.28 9.15
C ALA A 37 0.26 13.37 10.29
N ALA A 38 -0.57 13.05 11.29
CA ALA A 38 -0.16 12.26 12.43
C ALA A 38 0.04 10.78 12.05
N ALA A 39 -0.91 10.20 11.32
CA ALA A 39 -0.83 8.83 10.83
C ALA A 39 0.34 8.65 9.85
N ARG A 40 0.57 9.64 8.97
CA ARG A 40 1.71 9.62 8.06
C ARG A 40 3.04 9.70 8.82
N ASP A 41 3.14 10.55 9.84
CA ASP A 41 4.38 10.67 10.61
C ASP A 41 4.67 9.40 11.42
N GLU A 42 3.63 8.77 12.00
CA GLU A 42 3.73 7.47 12.65
C GLU A 42 4.19 6.38 11.68
N ILE A 43 3.54 6.25 10.52
CA ILE A 43 3.86 5.19 9.57
C ILE A 43 5.26 5.37 8.96
N LEU A 44 5.71 6.61 8.73
CA LEU A 44 7.06 6.91 8.26
C LEU A 44 8.13 6.83 9.35
N ALA A 45 7.74 6.73 10.63
CA ALA A 45 8.65 6.36 11.72
C ALA A 45 8.81 4.85 11.81
N LEU A 46 7.74 4.08 11.53
CA LEU A 46 7.76 2.61 11.48
C LEU A 46 8.43 2.07 10.21
N PHE A 47 8.22 2.72 9.06
CA PHE A 47 8.77 2.36 7.74
C PHE A 47 9.56 3.52 7.13
N PRO A 48 10.77 3.83 7.63
CA PRO A 48 11.57 4.97 7.16
C PRO A 48 11.91 4.93 5.66
N GLU A 49 12.01 3.74 5.08
CA GLU A 49 12.32 3.49 3.68
C GLU A 49 11.29 4.11 2.72
N TRP A 50 10.03 4.26 3.14
CA TRP A 50 8.96 4.86 2.34
C TRP A 50 9.13 6.37 2.14
N ARG A 51 10.03 7.02 2.89
CA ARG A 51 10.40 8.42 2.66
C ARG A 51 11.15 8.61 1.34
N CYS A 52 11.79 7.56 0.80
CA CYS A 52 12.58 7.65 -0.41
C CYS A 52 11.71 7.32 -1.65
N PRO A 53 11.43 8.28 -2.55
CA PRO A 53 10.59 8.04 -3.73
C PRO A 53 11.17 7.04 -4.74
N HIS A 54 12.46 6.68 -4.58
CA HIS A 54 13.18 5.75 -5.44
C HIS A 54 13.17 4.32 -4.89
N LEU A 55 12.84 4.15 -3.60
CA LEU A 55 12.65 2.85 -2.96
C LEU A 55 11.15 2.53 -2.89
N ARG A 56 10.45 2.66 -4.03
CA ARG A 56 9.03 2.33 -4.06
C ARG A 56 8.86 0.84 -3.76
N PRO A 57 7.93 0.46 -2.89
CA PRO A 57 7.62 -0.95 -2.71
C PRO A 57 7.10 -1.54 -4.01
N SER A 58 7.32 -2.84 -4.17
CA SER A 58 6.79 -3.60 -5.30
C SER A 58 5.29 -3.82 -5.11
N THR A 59 4.53 -3.86 -6.21
CA THR A 59 3.11 -4.23 -6.14
C THR A 59 2.97 -5.75 -6.00
N ALA A 60 1.99 -6.21 -5.20
CA ALA A 60 1.74 -7.63 -4.98
C ALA A 60 1.34 -8.38 -6.27
N ARG A 61 0.78 -7.64 -7.25
CA ARG A 61 0.40 -8.14 -8.58
C ARG A 61 0.81 -7.16 -9.66
N GLN A 62 0.78 -7.64 -10.91
CA GLN A 62 1.02 -6.78 -12.06
C GLN A 62 -0.03 -5.68 -12.15
N VAL A 63 0.44 -4.44 -12.25
CA VAL A 63 -0.38 -3.28 -12.52
C VAL A 63 -0.17 -2.88 -13.98
N VAL A 64 -1.25 -2.67 -14.70
CA VAL A 64 -1.18 -2.23 -16.10
C VAL A 64 -0.62 -0.82 -16.19
N THR A 65 0.21 -0.60 -17.20
CA THR A 65 0.72 0.71 -17.54
C THR A 65 -0.39 1.61 -18.09
N THR A 66 -0.19 2.92 -18.07
CA THR A 66 -1.11 3.88 -18.69
C THR A 66 -1.36 3.57 -20.17
N ARG A 67 -0.35 3.04 -20.89
CA ARG A 67 -0.48 2.66 -22.30
C ARG A 67 -1.37 1.43 -22.47
N GLU A 68 -1.19 0.40 -21.63
CA GLU A 68 -2.02 -0.80 -21.64
C GLU A 68 -3.46 -0.49 -21.23
N ALA A 69 -3.65 0.32 -20.20
CA ALA A 69 -4.99 0.74 -19.76
C ALA A 69 -5.77 1.47 -20.88
N LYS A 70 -5.09 2.34 -21.66
CA LYS A 70 -5.70 3.02 -22.81
C LYS A 70 -6.13 2.07 -23.94
N ALA A 71 -5.55 0.88 -24.04
CA ALA A 71 -5.92 -0.11 -25.06
C ALA A 71 -7.14 -0.96 -24.66
N LEU A 72 -7.62 -0.85 -23.43
CA LEU A 72 -8.78 -1.59 -22.90
C LEU A 72 -10.11 -0.81 -22.99
N ILE A 73 -10.06 0.43 -23.51
CA ILE A 73 -11.20 1.33 -23.68
C ILE A 73 -11.43 1.52 -25.17
#